data_AF-A0AAJ5RGK9-F1
#
_entry.id   AF-A0AAJ5RGK9-F1
#
_cell.length_a   1.000
_cell.length_b   1.000
_cell.length_c   1.000
_cell.angle_alpha   90.00
_cell.angle_beta   90.00
_cell.angle_gamma   90.00
#
_symmetry.space_group_name_H-M   'P 1'
#
loop_
_entity.id
_entity.type
_entity.pdbx_description
1 polymer ?
#
loop_
_entity_poly.entity_id
_entity_poly.type
_entity_poly.pdbx_seq_one_letter_code
_entity_poly.pdbx_strand_id
1 'polypeptide(L)'
;MSPYKHLTMSERETIFLMHNNQASLTSIAQTIGRATATVSRELSRNRSAYSPSVAQERYEAQKSHCGRRSLLSDHQLLQLIRHLFLDLQWSPEEIAARLKLETSSFQISYTTIYRGIYSGLFDQKLSSRGARGVIRKLRHHGKSRHKKGYEERRGKIPISHTLQERPESANKRTQIGYWELDTVAGKTGRSCVVTMVDRCSRYLIMHKAAKKNSASVTTTIRRLLKDLPPEHLGTITPDRGKEFAKHHQLTEEFGIDI
;
A
#
# COMPACT_ATOMS: atom_id res chain seq x y z
N MET A 1 -7.28 -7.83 -37.23
CA MET A 1 -7.31 -9.31 -37.10
C MET A 1 -8.15 -9.68 -35.89
N SER A 2 -9.19 -10.50 -36.06
CA SER A 2 -9.95 -11.04 -34.94
C SER A 2 -9.04 -11.98 -34.11
N PRO A 3 -8.99 -11.86 -32.77
CA PRO A 3 -8.16 -12.72 -31.95
C PRO A 3 -8.57 -14.19 -32.12
N TYR A 4 -7.58 -15.07 -32.31
CA TYR A 4 -7.83 -16.51 -32.43
C TYR A 4 -8.43 -17.04 -31.12
N LYS A 5 -9.69 -17.51 -31.19
CA LYS A 5 -10.41 -18.09 -30.06
C LYS A 5 -10.33 -19.61 -30.12
N HIS A 6 -9.68 -20.22 -29.12
CA HIS A 6 -9.67 -21.68 -28.97
C HIS A 6 -11.06 -22.24 -28.68
N LEU A 7 -11.25 -23.54 -28.94
CA LEU A 7 -12.48 -24.25 -28.56
C LEU A 7 -12.57 -24.33 -27.02
N THR A 8 -13.77 -24.15 -26.50
CA THR A 8 -14.17 -24.33 -25.11
C THR A 8 -14.61 -25.77 -24.86
N MET A 9 -14.73 -26.16 -23.58
CA MET A 9 -15.24 -27.49 -23.22
C MET A 9 -16.64 -27.75 -23.79
N SER A 10 -17.56 -26.78 -23.66
CA SER A 10 -18.93 -26.89 -24.17
C SER A 10 -18.99 -27.03 -25.69
N GLU A 11 -18.14 -26.31 -26.43
CA GLU A 11 -18.00 -26.50 -27.87
C GLU A 11 -17.49 -27.91 -28.21
N ARG A 12 -16.55 -28.47 -27.43
CA ARG A 12 -16.05 -29.84 -27.61
C ARG A 12 -17.12 -30.90 -27.32
N GLU A 13 -17.94 -30.70 -26.29
CA GLU A 13 -19.09 -31.56 -25.97
C GLU A 13 -20.13 -31.54 -27.09
N THR A 14 -20.41 -30.35 -27.66
CA THR A 14 -21.32 -30.20 -28.79
C THR A 14 -20.80 -30.94 -30.03
N ILE A 15 -19.49 -30.81 -30.33
CA ILE A 15 -18.84 -31.57 -31.40
C ILE A 15 -19.02 -33.07 -31.17
N PHE A 16 -18.82 -33.56 -29.94
CA PHE A 16 -18.97 -34.99 -29.62
C PHE A 16 -20.39 -35.51 -29.85
N LEU A 17 -21.39 -34.83 -29.29
CA LEU A 17 -22.79 -35.25 -29.43
C LEU A 17 -23.25 -35.27 -30.89
N MET A 18 -22.96 -34.19 -31.64
CA MET A 18 -23.39 -34.09 -33.03
C MET A 18 -22.62 -35.03 -33.96
N HIS A 19 -21.32 -35.25 -33.70
CA HIS A 19 -20.52 -36.20 -34.46
C HIS A 19 -21.01 -37.65 -34.27
N ASN A 20 -21.38 -38.03 -33.05
CA ASN A 20 -21.97 -39.34 -32.78
C ASN A 20 -23.35 -39.52 -33.42
N ASN A 21 -24.11 -38.43 -33.58
CA ASN A 21 -25.37 -38.40 -34.33
C ASN A 21 -25.18 -38.27 -35.85
N GLN A 22 -23.96 -38.50 -36.37
CA GLN A 22 -23.63 -38.47 -37.80
C GLN A 22 -23.91 -37.13 -38.50
N ALA A 23 -23.95 -36.02 -37.75
CA ALA A 23 -24.11 -34.70 -38.35
C ALA A 23 -22.91 -34.31 -39.22
N SER A 24 -23.16 -33.56 -40.29
CA SER A 24 -22.09 -33.08 -41.17
C SER A 24 -21.19 -32.06 -40.46
N LEU A 25 -19.91 -32.02 -40.82
CA LEU A 25 -18.95 -31.04 -40.26
C LEU A 25 -19.42 -29.59 -40.42
N THR A 26 -20.17 -29.30 -41.49
CA THR A 26 -20.78 -27.98 -41.75
C THR A 26 -21.87 -27.65 -40.73
N SER A 27 -22.76 -28.60 -40.44
CA SER A 27 -23.81 -28.42 -39.43
C SER A 27 -23.21 -28.20 -38.05
N ILE A 28 -22.23 -29.02 -37.66
CA ILE A 28 -21.54 -28.89 -36.36
C ILE A 28 -20.92 -27.49 -36.25
N ALA A 29 -20.18 -27.07 -37.27
CA ALA A 29 -19.50 -25.78 -37.30
C ALA A 29 -20.47 -24.60 -37.22
N GLN A 30 -21.62 -24.67 -37.90
CA GLN A 30 -22.68 -23.67 -37.79
C GLN A 30 -23.26 -23.58 -36.38
N THR A 31 -23.54 -24.73 -35.73
CA THR A 31 -24.09 -24.79 -34.37
C THR A 31 -23.15 -24.14 -33.34
N ILE A 32 -21.84 -24.36 -33.44
CA ILE A 32 -20.86 -23.76 -32.52
C ILE A 32 -20.35 -22.37 -33.00
N GLY A 33 -20.83 -21.88 -34.14
CA GLY A 33 -20.40 -20.59 -34.71
C GLY A 33 -18.92 -20.54 -35.12
N ARG A 34 -18.36 -21.65 -35.62
CA ARG A 34 -16.95 -21.77 -36.03
C ARG A 34 -16.83 -22.13 -37.52
N ALA A 35 -15.60 -22.03 -38.05
CA ALA A 35 -15.30 -22.53 -39.39
C ALA A 35 -15.29 -24.07 -39.41
N THR A 36 -15.73 -24.68 -40.51
CA THR A 36 -15.70 -26.14 -40.73
C THR A 36 -14.31 -26.75 -40.56
N ALA A 37 -13.28 -26.03 -41.02
CA ALA A 37 -11.89 -26.41 -40.83
C ALA A 37 -11.48 -26.53 -39.35
N THR A 38 -12.10 -25.79 -38.44
CA THR A 38 -11.83 -25.90 -37.00
C THR A 38 -12.31 -27.24 -36.45
N VAL A 39 -13.53 -27.65 -36.80
CA VAL A 39 -14.10 -28.94 -36.38
C VAL A 39 -13.31 -30.10 -36.98
N SER A 40 -12.98 -30.02 -38.27
CA SER A 40 -12.16 -31.02 -38.96
C SER A 40 -10.78 -31.17 -38.31
N ARG A 41 -10.10 -30.06 -37.98
CA ARG A 41 -8.81 -30.09 -37.27
C ARG A 41 -8.92 -30.66 -35.86
N GLU A 42 -9.99 -30.37 -35.13
CA GLU A 42 -10.19 -30.91 -33.78
C GLU A 42 -10.36 -32.42 -33.78
N LEU A 43 -11.22 -32.95 -34.65
CA LEU A 43 -11.46 -34.38 -34.80
C LEU A 43 -10.20 -35.10 -35.32
N SER A 44 -9.52 -34.53 -36.32
CA SER A 44 -8.29 -35.13 -36.89
C SER A 44 -7.08 -35.12 -35.95
N ARG A 45 -7.04 -34.24 -34.93
CA ARG A 45 -6.04 -34.29 -33.85
C ARG A 45 -6.37 -35.35 -32.80
N ASN A 46 -7.63 -35.74 -32.70
CA ASN A 46 -8.15 -36.67 -31.71
C ASN A 46 -8.76 -37.91 -32.41
N ARG A 47 -7.99 -38.55 -33.31
CA ARG A 47 -8.46 -39.59 -34.25
C ARG A 47 -9.00 -40.89 -33.62
N SER A 48 -8.69 -41.15 -32.35
CA SER A 48 -9.29 -42.26 -31.60
C SER A 48 -10.76 -41.98 -31.32
N ALA A 49 -11.43 -42.81 -30.51
CA ALA A 49 -12.74 -42.46 -29.97
C ALA A 49 -12.69 -41.02 -29.40
N TYR A 50 -13.38 -40.08 -30.07
CA TYR A 50 -13.31 -38.67 -29.73
C TYR A 50 -13.96 -38.47 -28.36
N SER A 51 -13.23 -37.87 -27.43
CA SER A 51 -13.71 -37.57 -26.08
C SER A 51 -13.43 -36.10 -25.75
N PRO A 52 -14.45 -35.29 -25.41
CA PRO A 52 -14.29 -33.89 -25.04
C PRO A 52 -13.30 -33.66 -23.90
N SER A 53 -13.35 -34.48 -22.85
CA SER A 53 -12.48 -34.35 -21.68
C SER A 53 -11.03 -34.62 -22.03
N VAL A 54 -10.75 -35.68 -22.80
CA VAL A 54 -9.40 -36.03 -23.26
C VAL A 54 -8.85 -34.96 -24.20
N ALA A 55 -9.68 -34.43 -25.11
CA ALA A 55 -9.29 -33.36 -26.02
C ALA A 55 -8.98 -32.06 -25.27
N GLN A 56 -9.77 -31.73 -24.24
CA GLN A 56 -9.53 -30.58 -23.38
C GLN A 56 -8.24 -30.73 -22.57
N GLU A 57 -8.04 -31.88 -21.91
CA GLU A 57 -6.84 -32.17 -21.12
C GLU A 57 -5.56 -32.11 -21.97
N ARG A 58 -5.59 -32.71 -23.17
CA ARG A 58 -4.46 -32.61 -24.13
C ARG A 58 -4.17 -31.17 -24.53
N TYR A 59 -5.20 -30.38 -24.81
CA TYR A 59 -5.04 -28.97 -25.16
C TYR A 59 -4.43 -28.18 -24.00
N GLU A 60 -4.89 -28.39 -22.76
CA GLU A 60 -4.36 -27.73 -21.56
C GLU A 60 -2.89 -28.12 -21.32
N ALA A 61 -2.56 -29.40 -21.42
CA ALA A 61 -1.20 -29.90 -21.30
C ALA A 61 -0.28 -29.32 -22.39
N GLN A 62 -0.72 -29.24 -23.64
CA GLN A 62 0.09 -28.60 -24.69
C GLN A 62 0.25 -27.10 -24.45
N LYS A 63 -0.84 -26.42 -24.03
CA LYS A 63 -0.82 -25.00 -23.74
C LYS A 63 0.09 -24.64 -22.56
N SER A 64 0.22 -25.51 -21.55
CA SER A 64 1.15 -25.28 -20.44
C SER A 64 2.62 -25.32 -20.86
N HIS A 65 2.94 -25.97 -21.99
CA HIS A 65 4.27 -25.96 -22.58
C HIS A 65 4.54 -24.73 -23.47
N CYS A 66 3.49 -23.97 -23.81
CA CYS A 66 3.60 -22.79 -24.65
C CYS A 66 3.95 -21.53 -23.85
N GLY A 67 4.66 -20.60 -24.49
CA GLY A 67 4.95 -19.28 -23.95
C GLY A 67 6.23 -19.22 -23.09
N ARG A 68 6.54 -18.01 -22.62
CA ARG A 68 7.73 -17.77 -21.80
C ARG A 68 7.49 -18.31 -20.38
N ARG A 69 8.36 -19.22 -19.93
CA ARG A 69 8.35 -19.69 -18.54
C ARG A 69 8.60 -18.52 -17.59
N SER A 70 7.87 -18.49 -16.47
CA SER A 70 8.05 -17.47 -15.45
C SER A 70 9.47 -17.55 -14.89
N LEU A 71 10.18 -16.42 -14.78
CA LEU A 71 11.48 -16.38 -14.11
C LEU A 71 11.41 -16.91 -12.68
N LEU A 72 10.28 -16.68 -12.00
CA LEU A 72 10.03 -17.17 -10.64
C LEU A 72 9.75 -18.68 -10.55
N SER A 73 9.75 -19.41 -11.68
CA SER A 73 9.75 -20.88 -11.66
C SER A 73 11.14 -21.47 -11.40
N ASP A 74 12.19 -20.67 -11.55
CA ASP A 74 13.54 -21.04 -11.14
C ASP A 74 13.64 -21.05 -9.61
N HIS A 75 13.97 -22.22 -9.04
CA HIS A 75 14.00 -22.41 -7.60
C HIS A 75 15.10 -21.58 -6.92
N GLN A 76 16.27 -21.40 -7.56
CA GLN A 76 17.36 -20.62 -6.98
C GLN A 76 16.99 -19.14 -6.90
N LEU A 77 16.44 -18.59 -7.99
CA LEU A 77 15.96 -17.21 -8.02
C LEU A 77 14.83 -16.98 -7.02
N LEU A 78 13.88 -17.92 -6.94
CA LEU A 78 12.76 -17.82 -6.01
C LEU A 78 13.22 -17.78 -4.55
N GLN A 79 14.15 -18.66 -4.15
CA GLN A 79 14.69 -18.69 -2.79
C GLN A 79 15.53 -17.45 -2.48
N LEU A 80 16.32 -16.96 -3.44
CA LEU A 80 17.08 -15.71 -3.29
C LEU A 80 16.15 -14.52 -3.03
N ILE A 81 15.12 -14.34 -3.86
CA ILE A 81 14.14 -13.25 -3.67
C ILE A 81 13.43 -13.40 -2.34
N ARG A 82 13.06 -14.63 -1.97
CA ARG A 82 12.41 -14.92 -0.69
C ARG A 82 13.28 -14.51 0.49
N HIS A 83 14.57 -14.85 0.48
CA HIS A 83 15.52 -14.47 1.52
C HIS A 83 15.67 -12.94 1.61
N LEU A 84 15.95 -12.28 0.48
CA LEU A 84 16.11 -10.82 0.43
C LEU A 84 14.84 -10.08 0.90
N PHE A 85 13.66 -10.58 0.53
CA PHE A 85 12.39 -9.94 0.87
C PHE A 85 11.94 -10.22 2.31
N LEU A 86 11.97 -11.47 2.75
CA LEU A 86 11.37 -11.86 4.04
C LEU A 86 12.33 -11.69 5.22
N ASP A 87 13.60 -11.98 5.01
CA ASP A 87 14.60 -11.99 6.07
C ASP A 87 15.30 -10.63 6.16
N LEU A 88 15.71 -10.08 5.01
CA LEU A 88 16.43 -8.79 4.95
C LEU A 88 15.52 -7.58 4.74
N GLN A 89 14.22 -7.78 4.47
CA GLN A 89 13.22 -6.72 4.30
C GLN A 89 13.55 -5.71 3.18
N TRP A 90 14.21 -6.18 2.12
CA TRP A 90 14.45 -5.37 0.93
C TRP A 90 13.16 -5.16 0.14
N SER A 91 12.98 -3.99 -0.46
CA SER A 91 11.84 -3.74 -1.34
C SER A 91 12.00 -4.48 -2.67
N PRO A 92 10.90 -4.80 -3.39
CA PRO A 92 10.98 -5.38 -4.73
C PRO A 92 11.84 -4.55 -5.71
N GLU A 93 11.82 -3.23 -5.58
CA GLU A 93 12.66 -2.30 -6.35
C GLU A 93 14.14 -2.44 -5.98
N GLU A 94 14.48 -2.47 -4.70
CA GLU A 94 15.85 -2.69 -4.23
C GLU A 94 16.40 -4.03 -4.72
N ILE A 95 15.61 -5.10 -4.61
CA ILE A 95 16.00 -6.44 -5.09
C ILE A 95 16.28 -6.39 -6.60
N ALA A 96 15.35 -5.87 -7.41
CA ALA A 96 15.51 -5.81 -8.86
C ALA A 96 16.70 -4.94 -9.29
N ALA A 97 16.88 -3.77 -8.66
CA ALA A 97 17.98 -2.87 -8.94
C ALA A 97 19.32 -3.49 -8.54
N ARG A 98 19.38 -4.16 -7.37
CA ARG A 98 20.60 -4.77 -6.88
C ARG A 98 21.05 -5.95 -7.73
N LEU A 99 20.14 -6.86 -8.07
CA LEU A 99 20.45 -8.00 -8.94
C LEU A 99 20.98 -7.55 -10.31
N LYS A 100 20.43 -6.43 -10.84
CA LYS A 100 20.92 -5.81 -12.07
C LYS A 100 22.33 -5.21 -11.91
N LEU A 101 22.60 -4.53 -10.79
CA LEU A 101 23.89 -3.89 -10.52
C LEU A 101 25.02 -4.92 -10.37
N GLU A 102 24.78 -5.99 -9.62
CA GLU A 102 25.79 -7.02 -9.31
C GLU A 102 26.02 -8.00 -10.47
N THR A 103 25.45 -7.72 -11.65
CA THR A 103 25.53 -8.59 -12.84
C THR A 103 25.18 -10.04 -12.50
N SER A 104 24.16 -10.22 -11.66
CA SER A 104 23.68 -11.55 -11.29
C SER A 104 23.26 -12.32 -12.55
N SER A 105 23.42 -13.64 -12.53
CA SER A 105 22.88 -14.54 -13.56
C SER A 105 21.36 -14.38 -13.72
N PHE A 106 20.69 -13.80 -12.72
CA PHE A 106 19.26 -13.54 -12.73
C PHE A 106 18.95 -12.05 -12.90
N GLN A 107 18.22 -11.73 -13.97
CA GLN A 107 17.61 -10.41 -14.15
C GLN A 107 16.09 -10.52 -14.06
N ILE A 108 15.51 -9.81 -13.09
CA ILE A 108 14.06 -9.80 -12.86
C ILE A 108 13.56 -8.37 -12.64
N SER A 109 12.37 -8.06 -13.17
CA SER A 109 11.73 -6.77 -12.91
C SER A 109 11.03 -6.77 -11.56
N TYR A 110 11.03 -5.62 -10.86
CA TYR A 110 10.27 -5.46 -9.62
C TYR A 110 8.78 -5.76 -9.82
N THR A 111 8.21 -5.46 -10.99
CA THR A 111 6.83 -5.82 -11.34
C THR A 111 6.57 -7.32 -11.31
N THR A 112 7.55 -8.15 -11.69
CA THR A 112 7.45 -9.61 -11.62
C THR A 112 7.50 -10.09 -10.17
N ILE A 113 8.36 -9.48 -9.35
CA ILE A 113 8.43 -9.75 -7.90
C ILE A 113 7.09 -9.41 -7.24
N TYR A 114 6.52 -8.24 -7.52
CA TYR A 114 5.19 -7.86 -7.02
C TYR A 114 4.10 -8.85 -7.44
N ARG A 115 4.07 -9.29 -8.70
CA ARG A 115 3.13 -10.32 -9.15
C ARG A 115 3.28 -11.61 -8.34
N GLY A 116 4.52 -12.04 -8.07
CA GLY A 116 4.82 -13.18 -7.20
C GLY A 116 4.24 -13.00 -5.79
N ILE A 117 4.48 -11.83 -5.16
CA ILE A 117 3.96 -11.48 -3.83
C ILE A 117 2.43 -11.53 -3.79
N TYR A 118 1.75 -10.89 -4.75
CA TYR A 118 0.28 -10.86 -4.77
C TYR A 118 -0.36 -12.19 -5.16
N SER A 119 0.35 -13.05 -5.89
CA SER A 119 -0.09 -14.42 -6.19
C SER A 119 0.09 -15.40 -5.03
N GLY A 120 0.72 -14.97 -3.93
CA GLY A 120 1.01 -15.81 -2.77
C GLY A 120 2.20 -16.75 -2.95
N LEU A 121 3.04 -16.52 -3.97
CA LEU A 121 4.15 -17.42 -4.32
C LEU A 121 5.21 -17.55 -3.21
N PHE A 122 5.35 -16.50 -2.39
CA PHE A 122 6.32 -16.47 -1.28
C PHE A 122 5.69 -16.85 0.06
N ASP A 123 4.37 -17.07 0.12
CA ASP A 123 3.68 -17.42 1.36
C ASP A 123 4.09 -18.81 1.84
N GLN A 124 4.40 -18.94 3.13
CA GLN A 124 4.35 -20.25 3.80
C GLN A 124 2.89 -20.53 4.15
N LYS A 125 2.47 -21.82 4.08
CA LYS A 125 1.11 -22.31 4.36
C LYS A 125 0.32 -21.36 5.27
N LEU A 126 -0.60 -20.60 4.68
CA LEU A 126 -1.35 -19.56 5.36
C LEU A 126 -2.15 -20.20 6.51
N SER A 127 -1.78 -19.86 7.75
CA SER A 127 -2.25 -20.53 8.97
C SER A 127 -3.67 -20.13 9.39
N SER A 128 -4.31 -19.15 8.73
CA SER A 128 -5.70 -18.78 9.04
C SER A 128 -6.37 -17.92 7.96
N ARG A 129 -7.71 -17.96 7.92
CA ARG A 129 -8.54 -17.03 7.13
C ARG A 129 -8.31 -15.60 7.61
N GLY A 130 -7.67 -14.77 6.78
CA GLY A 130 -7.37 -13.37 7.07
C GLY A 130 -5.88 -13.02 7.23
N ALA A 131 -5.00 -14.02 7.20
CA ALA A 131 -3.57 -13.78 7.02
C ALA A 131 -3.33 -13.12 5.66
N ARG A 132 -2.82 -11.88 5.65
CA ARG A 132 -2.41 -11.19 4.41
C ARG A 132 -1.07 -11.69 3.87
N GLY A 133 -0.57 -12.82 4.40
CA GLY A 133 0.69 -13.42 3.99
C GLY A 133 1.88 -12.45 4.07
N VAL A 134 2.81 -12.65 3.15
CA VAL A 134 4.02 -11.85 2.99
C VAL A 134 3.76 -10.41 2.51
N ILE A 135 2.54 -10.09 2.05
CA ILE A 135 2.16 -8.73 1.60
C ILE A 135 2.34 -7.72 2.74
N ARG A 136 2.21 -8.13 4.01
CA ARG A 136 2.46 -7.28 5.19
C ARG A 136 3.93 -6.91 5.37
N LYS A 137 4.86 -7.56 4.66
CA LYS A 137 6.29 -7.23 4.69
C LYS A 137 6.68 -6.15 3.67
N LEU A 138 5.76 -5.74 2.79
CA LEU A 138 5.98 -4.60 1.90
C LEU A 138 6.09 -3.31 2.73
N ARG A 139 7.07 -2.46 2.42
CA ARG A 139 7.26 -1.15 3.08
C ARG A 139 6.08 -0.20 2.88
N HIS A 140 5.38 -0.34 1.75
CA HIS A 140 4.19 0.44 1.44
C HIS A 140 2.98 -0.48 1.35
N HIS A 141 2.00 -0.25 2.21
CA HIS A 141 0.74 -1.01 2.25
C HIS A 141 -0.35 -0.43 1.34
N GLY A 142 0.00 0.54 0.48
CA GLY A 142 -0.96 1.36 -0.26
C GLY A 142 -1.84 2.21 0.66
N LYS A 143 -2.75 2.97 0.07
CA LYS A 143 -3.77 3.69 0.85
C LYS A 143 -4.84 2.69 1.31
N SER A 144 -5.15 2.71 2.61
CA SER A 144 -6.33 2.03 3.14
C SER A 144 -7.56 2.56 2.40
N ARG A 145 -8.24 1.71 1.63
CA ARG A 145 -9.48 2.11 0.97
C ARG A 145 -10.55 2.33 2.02
N HIS A 146 -11.09 3.54 2.08
CA HIS A 146 -12.27 3.84 2.87
C HIS A 146 -13.47 3.13 2.25
N LYS A 147 -14.34 2.52 3.06
CA LYS A 147 -15.60 1.94 2.57
C LYS A 147 -16.50 3.07 2.06
N LYS A 148 -17.37 2.76 1.09
CA LYS A 148 -18.40 3.69 0.61
C LYS A 148 -19.25 4.16 1.80
N GLY A 149 -19.37 5.47 2.01
CA GLY A 149 -20.04 6.07 3.17
C GLY A 149 -19.15 6.28 4.41
N TYR A 150 -17.82 6.16 4.30
CA TYR A 150 -16.93 6.56 5.39
C TYR A 150 -16.99 8.08 5.62
N GLU A 151 -17.41 8.46 6.82
CA GLU A 151 -17.34 9.83 7.30
C GLU A 151 -16.14 9.99 8.25
N GLU A 152 -15.30 10.99 7.97
CA GLU A 152 -14.17 11.32 8.83
C GLU A 152 -14.62 12.09 10.07
N ARG A 153 -14.72 11.40 11.21
CA ARG A 153 -15.21 11.97 12.49
C ARG A 153 -14.10 12.51 13.38
N ARG A 154 -12.84 12.42 12.96
CA ARG A 154 -11.67 12.80 13.77
C ARG A 154 -11.54 14.31 13.99
N GLY A 155 -12.40 15.14 13.39
CA GLY A 155 -12.34 16.60 13.46
C GLY A 155 -11.20 17.18 12.63
N LYS A 156 -11.33 18.43 12.22
CA LYS A 156 -10.25 19.22 11.59
C LYS A 156 -9.70 20.19 12.62
N ILE A 157 -8.39 20.34 12.67
CA ILE A 157 -7.76 21.36 13.51
C ILE A 157 -7.96 22.71 12.79
N PRO A 158 -8.49 23.74 13.47
CA PRO A 158 -8.53 25.08 12.90
C PRO A 158 -7.09 25.55 12.70
N ILE A 159 -6.72 25.85 11.46
CA ILE A 159 -5.40 26.40 11.12
C ILE A 159 -5.59 27.91 11.07
N SER A 160 -5.08 28.60 12.09
CA SER A 160 -5.16 30.06 12.20
C SER A 160 -4.03 30.72 11.40
N HIS A 161 -2.83 30.16 11.48
CA HIS A 161 -1.63 30.67 10.81
C HIS A 161 -0.86 29.57 10.06
N THR A 162 -0.22 29.96 8.96
CA THR A 162 0.70 29.09 8.23
C THR A 162 2.15 29.29 8.69
N LEU A 163 3.01 28.29 8.44
CA LEU A 163 4.45 28.39 8.75
C LEU A 163 5.13 29.56 8.03
N GLN A 164 4.58 29.98 6.88
CA GLN A 164 5.06 31.09 6.07
C GLN A 164 4.76 32.46 6.70
N GLU A 165 3.74 32.57 7.55
CA GLU A 165 3.39 33.81 8.25
C GLU A 165 4.31 34.09 9.45
N ARG A 166 5.17 33.14 9.81
CA ARG A 166 6.09 33.31 10.93
C ARG A 166 7.04 34.50 10.68
N PRO A 167 7.28 35.36 11.69
CA PRO A 167 8.26 36.43 11.59
C PRO A 167 9.65 35.94 11.17
N GLU A 168 10.33 36.72 10.33
CA GLU A 168 11.63 36.32 9.76
C GLU A 168 12.72 36.18 10.84
N SER A 169 12.65 36.96 11.90
CA SER A 169 13.50 36.84 13.10
C SER A 169 13.38 35.48 13.79
N ALA A 170 12.20 34.85 13.76
CA ALA A 170 11.97 33.51 14.29
C ALA A 170 12.48 32.40 13.36
N ASN A 171 12.47 32.64 12.04
CA ASN A 171 13.07 31.74 11.04
C ASN A 171 14.60 31.77 11.13
N LYS A 172 15.18 32.97 11.16
CA LYS A 172 16.61 33.21 11.27
C LYS A 172 17.18 33.02 12.68
N ARG A 173 16.30 32.86 13.69
CA ARG A 173 16.66 32.64 15.10
C ARG A 173 17.50 33.79 15.67
N THR A 174 17.16 35.03 15.33
CA THR A 174 17.94 36.22 15.67
C THR A 174 17.44 36.96 16.91
N GLN A 175 16.26 36.59 17.44
CA GLN A 175 15.64 37.26 18.57
C GLN A 175 14.94 36.25 19.49
N ILE A 176 15.01 36.50 20.79
CA ILE A 176 14.34 35.72 21.84
C ILE A 176 12.86 36.06 21.89
N GLY A 177 12.04 35.08 22.24
CA GLY A 177 10.59 35.23 22.43
C GLY A 177 9.76 34.56 21.34
N TYR A 178 10.41 33.75 20.49
CA TYR A 178 9.73 32.94 19.49
C TYR A 178 9.79 31.48 19.90
N TRP A 179 8.64 30.94 20.27
CA TRP A 179 8.57 29.66 20.96
C TRP A 179 8.08 28.54 20.04
N GLU A 180 8.70 27.38 20.15
CA GLU A 180 8.24 26.14 19.51
C GLU A 180 7.62 25.24 20.57
N LEU A 181 6.35 24.88 20.37
CA LEU A 181 5.57 24.01 21.26
C LEU A 181 5.62 22.56 20.76
N ASP A 182 5.89 21.64 21.69
CA ASP A 182 5.83 20.20 21.42
C ASP A 182 5.27 19.46 22.66
N THR A 183 4.92 18.18 22.49
CA THR A 183 4.58 17.27 23.58
C THR A 183 5.39 15.99 23.56
N VAL A 184 6.11 15.73 24.64
CA VAL A 184 6.73 14.42 24.89
C VAL A 184 5.67 13.50 25.47
N ALA A 185 5.17 12.58 24.65
CA ALA A 185 4.15 11.62 25.05
C ALA A 185 4.74 10.56 26.00
N GLY A 186 4.08 10.37 27.15
CA GLY A 186 4.30 9.18 27.98
C GLY A 186 3.52 7.98 27.43
N LYS A 187 2.99 7.14 28.34
CA LYS A 187 2.09 6.06 27.93
C LYS A 187 0.86 6.62 27.20
N THR A 188 0.51 6.01 26.07
CA THR A 188 -0.63 6.41 25.22
C THR A 188 -1.90 6.69 26.02
N GLY A 189 -2.47 7.88 25.82
CA GLY A 189 -3.71 8.33 26.49
C GLY A 189 -3.54 8.81 27.94
N ARG A 190 -2.31 8.84 28.48
CA ARG A 190 -2.01 9.34 29.82
C ARG A 190 -1.28 10.69 29.76
N SER A 191 -0.48 11.00 30.78
CA SER A 191 0.27 12.24 30.89
C SER A 191 1.26 12.44 29.75
N CYS A 192 1.51 13.70 29.42
CA CYS A 192 2.59 14.13 28.56
C CYS A 192 3.33 15.30 29.22
N VAL A 193 4.54 15.57 28.77
CA VAL A 193 5.24 16.82 29.08
C VAL A 193 4.98 17.79 27.95
N VAL A 194 4.53 18.99 28.26
CA VAL A 194 4.47 20.10 27.31
C VAL A 194 5.80 20.83 27.37
N THR A 195 6.44 21.00 26.23
CA THR A 195 7.72 21.69 26.10
C THR A 195 7.54 22.94 25.24
N MET A 196 8.16 24.04 25.66
CA MET A 196 8.17 25.29 24.93
C MET A 196 9.63 25.75 24.84
N VAL A 197 10.17 25.75 23.63
CA VAL A 197 11.59 26.02 23.36
C VAL A 197 11.72 27.32 22.59
N ASP A 198 12.49 28.26 23.13
CA ASP A 198 12.83 29.48 22.40
C ASP A 198 13.74 29.16 21.21
N ARG A 199 13.38 29.65 20.02
CA ARG A 199 14.06 29.29 18.78
C ARG A 199 15.45 29.90 18.66
N CYS A 200 15.72 31.03 19.30
CA CYS A 200 17.00 31.73 19.28
C CYS A 200 17.98 31.13 20.29
N SER A 201 17.64 31.22 21.57
CA SER A 201 18.49 30.82 22.71
C SER A 201 18.50 29.32 22.97
N ARG A 202 17.51 28.57 22.47
CA ARG A 202 17.24 27.16 22.83
C ARG A 202 16.85 26.94 24.28
N TYR A 203 16.48 28.00 24.98
CA TYR A 203 15.97 27.91 26.33
C TYR A 203 14.66 27.11 26.35
N LEU A 204 14.62 26.07 27.18
CA LEU A 204 13.47 25.18 27.31
C LEU A 204 12.75 25.49 28.61
N ILE A 205 11.45 25.75 28.52
CA ILE A 205 10.54 25.63 29.65
C ILE A 205 9.58 24.46 29.41
N MET A 206 9.26 23.74 30.47
CA MET A 206 8.41 22.57 30.35
C MET A 206 7.59 22.31 31.60
N HIS A 207 6.41 21.73 31.41
CA HIS A 207 5.57 21.31 32.51
C HIS A 207 4.78 20.05 32.15
N LYS A 208 4.53 19.21 33.16
CA LYS A 208 3.73 17.99 33.00
C LYS A 208 2.25 18.33 32.87
N ALA A 209 1.60 17.81 31.84
CA ALA A 209 0.15 17.78 31.67
C ALA A 209 -0.40 16.42 32.13
N ALA A 210 -1.54 16.44 32.82
CA ALA A 210 -2.16 15.22 33.36
C ALA A 210 -2.56 14.21 32.26
N LYS A 211 -2.98 14.71 31.09
CA LYS A 211 -3.35 13.91 29.91
C LYS A 211 -2.90 14.59 28.63
N LYS A 212 -2.55 13.81 27.60
CA LYS A 212 -2.31 14.30 26.22
C LYS A 212 -3.64 14.59 25.50
N ASN A 213 -4.35 15.61 25.97
CA ASN A 213 -5.57 16.13 25.34
C ASN A 213 -5.56 17.66 25.35
N SER A 214 -6.43 18.27 24.53
CA SER A 214 -6.41 19.73 24.36
C SER A 214 -6.70 20.52 25.63
N ALA A 215 -7.62 20.06 26.48
CA ALA A 215 -7.93 20.76 27.72
C ALA A 215 -6.72 20.78 28.68
N SER A 216 -6.09 19.63 28.92
CA SER A 216 -4.93 19.52 29.82
C SER A 216 -3.70 20.24 29.27
N VAL A 217 -3.46 20.16 27.96
CA VAL A 217 -2.33 20.84 27.31
C VAL A 217 -2.52 22.34 27.32
N THR A 218 -3.70 22.88 26.94
CA THR A 218 -3.98 24.32 27.02
C THR A 218 -3.83 24.87 28.44
N THR A 219 -4.33 24.18 29.46
CA THR A 219 -4.12 24.61 30.87
C THR A 219 -2.65 24.63 31.26
N THR A 220 -1.86 23.69 30.75
CA THR A 220 -0.42 23.61 31.02
C THR A 220 0.34 24.74 30.31
N ILE A 221 0.01 25.02 29.04
CA ILE A 221 0.60 26.13 28.28
C ILE A 221 0.25 27.45 28.95
N ARG A 222 -1.01 27.69 29.32
CA ARG A 222 -1.43 28.90 30.06
C ARG A 222 -0.56 29.15 31.29
N ARG A 223 -0.25 28.10 32.05
CA ARG A 223 0.63 28.22 33.22
C ARG A 223 2.05 28.63 32.82
N LEU A 224 2.63 27.97 31.82
CA LEU A 224 3.96 28.30 31.30
C LEU A 224 4.04 29.75 30.81
N LEU A 225 2.99 30.25 30.14
CA LEU A 225 2.95 31.63 29.65
C LEU A 225 2.85 32.67 30.77
N LYS A 226 2.13 32.37 31.86
CA LYS A 226 2.04 33.27 33.03
C LYS A 226 3.37 33.42 33.77
N ASP A 227 4.25 32.43 33.66
CA ASP A 227 5.56 32.43 34.31
C ASP A 227 6.63 33.17 33.47
N LEU A 228 6.29 33.63 32.26
CA LEU A 228 7.21 34.33 31.37
C LEU A 228 7.02 35.86 31.41
N PRO A 229 8.10 36.65 31.31
CA PRO A 229 7.99 38.09 31.15
C PRO A 229 7.30 38.44 29.81
N PRO A 230 6.37 39.42 29.77
CA PRO A 230 5.66 39.80 28.56
C PRO A 230 6.57 40.19 27.39
N GLU A 231 7.74 40.79 27.65
CA GLU A 231 8.72 41.16 26.62
C GLU A 231 9.30 39.95 25.85
N HIS A 232 9.17 38.74 26.40
CA HIS A 232 9.62 37.49 25.78
C HIS A 232 8.46 36.65 25.21
N LEU A 233 7.24 37.20 25.14
CA LEU A 233 6.06 36.55 24.57
C LEU A 233 5.78 37.09 23.16
N GLY A 234 6.60 36.67 22.19
CA GLY A 234 6.35 36.88 20.77
C GLY A 234 5.36 35.84 20.23
N THR A 235 5.71 35.18 19.12
CA THR A 235 4.85 34.14 18.53
C THR A 235 5.18 32.75 19.06
N ILE A 236 4.16 31.90 19.08
CA ILE A 236 4.29 30.50 19.46
C ILE A 236 3.94 29.65 18.24
N THR A 237 4.67 28.57 17.99
CA THR A 237 4.31 27.63 16.94
C THR A 237 4.23 26.21 17.48
N PRO A 238 3.03 25.63 17.64
CA PRO A 238 2.85 24.21 17.86
C PRO A 238 2.88 23.43 16.54
N ASP A 239 3.05 22.11 16.64
CA ASP A 239 2.70 21.23 15.53
C ASP A 239 1.17 21.21 15.31
N ARG A 240 0.71 20.54 14.24
CA ARG A 240 -0.73 20.34 13.99
C ARG A 240 -1.27 19.13 14.76
N GLY A 241 -0.82 18.95 16.00
CA GLY A 241 -1.32 17.99 16.95
C GLY A 241 -2.70 18.39 17.49
N LYS A 242 -3.56 17.40 17.75
CA LYS A 242 -4.92 17.66 18.27
C LYS A 242 -4.91 18.17 19.71
N GLU A 243 -3.84 17.88 20.43
CA GLU A 243 -3.54 18.44 21.74
C GLU A 243 -3.44 19.97 21.72
N PHE A 244 -3.21 20.61 20.58
CA PHE A 244 -3.14 22.07 20.43
C PHE A 244 -4.41 22.67 19.82
N ALA A 245 -5.49 21.90 19.65
CA ALA A 245 -6.72 22.36 18.98
C ALA A 245 -7.45 23.53 19.68
N LYS A 246 -7.10 23.86 20.92
CA LYS A 246 -7.66 24.97 21.71
C LYS A 246 -6.69 26.16 21.86
N HIS A 247 -5.73 26.31 20.95
CA HIS A 247 -4.75 27.43 20.99
C HIS A 247 -5.40 28.81 20.90
N HIS A 248 -6.53 28.96 20.18
CA HIS A 248 -7.27 30.24 20.10
C HIS A 248 -7.60 30.84 21.47
N GLN A 249 -7.88 30.01 22.50
CA GLN A 249 -8.16 30.47 23.86
C GLN A 249 -6.96 31.18 24.49
N LEU A 250 -5.74 30.76 24.12
CA LEU A 250 -4.51 31.36 24.60
C LEU A 250 -4.19 32.63 23.81
N THR A 251 -4.46 32.64 22.51
CA THR A 251 -4.34 33.85 21.67
C THR A 251 -5.24 34.97 22.21
N GLU A 252 -6.50 34.67 22.52
CA GLU A 252 -7.44 35.63 23.11
C GLU A 252 -7.01 36.12 24.52
N GLU A 253 -6.46 35.23 25.35
CA GLU A 253 -6.08 35.54 26.75
C GLU A 253 -4.77 36.33 26.85
N PHE A 254 -3.77 36.03 26.02
CA PHE A 254 -2.42 36.62 26.10
C PHE A 254 -2.10 37.60 24.97
N GLY A 255 -2.96 37.72 23.96
CA GLY A 255 -2.71 38.61 22.81
C GLY A 255 -1.52 38.16 21.94
N ILE A 256 -1.25 36.85 21.88
CA ILE A 256 -0.13 36.26 21.15
C ILE A 256 -0.59 35.38 20.00
N ASP A 257 0.12 35.42 18.88
CA ASP A 257 -0.15 34.55 17.74
C ASP A 257 0.37 33.13 18.01
N ILE A 258 -0.51 32.14 17.86
CA ILE A 258 -0.24 30.70 18.08
C ILE A 258 -0.68 29.87 16.87
#